data_AF-A0A1M5QLL1-F1
#
_entry.id   AF-A0A1M5QLL1-F1
#
_cell.length_a   1.000
_cell.length_b   1.000
_cell.length_c   1.000
_cell.angle_alpha   90.00
_cell.angle_beta   90.00
_cell.angle_gamma   90.00
#
_symmetry.space_group_name_H-M   'P 1'
#
loop_
_entity.id
_entity.type
_entity.pdbx_description
1 polymer ?
#
loop_
_entity_poly.entity_id
_entity_poly.type
_entity_poly.pdbx_seq_one_letter_code
_entity_poly.pdbx_strand_id
1 'polypeptide(L)'
;MTKQKAADEVFCRSCGEAIKQASELCPNCGVRNDNYSRGGGTAGDVHDPSRYETSVSDTWWYGVAAGTGIWVLLVLAAAASSDLGAAGGLLVLIGWVGLPLSVYFDIQYVRANSEWDPNVGVWVVLSALWFVNIVAGAAYLYRRHQVLGEP
;
A
#
# COMPACT_ATOMS: atom_id res chain seq x y z
N MET A 1 -3.73 49.20 -10.96
CA MET A 1 -5.01 48.58 -11.39
C MET A 1 -4.94 47.11 -11.05
N THR A 2 -5.59 46.67 -9.96
CA THR A 2 -5.64 45.27 -9.55
C THR A 2 -6.71 44.58 -10.41
N LYS A 3 -6.32 43.75 -11.39
CA LYS A 3 -7.27 42.91 -12.14
C LYS A 3 -7.95 41.97 -11.15
N GLN A 4 -9.26 42.11 -10.98
CA GLN A 4 -10.08 41.17 -10.22
C GLN A 4 -10.46 40.01 -11.14
N LYS A 5 -10.28 38.78 -10.63
CA LYS A 5 -10.70 37.55 -11.31
C LYS A 5 -12.11 37.17 -10.85
N ALA A 6 -12.88 36.52 -11.72
CA ALA A 6 -14.14 35.90 -11.31
C ALA A 6 -13.90 34.67 -10.42
N ALA A 7 -14.96 34.17 -9.78
CA ALA A 7 -14.88 33.02 -8.87
C ALA A 7 -14.40 31.72 -9.55
N ASP A 8 -14.62 31.59 -10.86
CA ASP A 8 -14.27 30.43 -11.70
C ASP A 8 -12.99 30.66 -12.53
N GLU A 9 -12.22 31.68 -12.19
CA GLU A 9 -11.01 32.09 -12.92
C GLU A 9 -9.73 31.91 -12.09
N VAL A 10 -8.69 31.49 -12.79
CA VAL A 10 -7.34 31.32 -12.28
C VAL A 10 -6.36 32.07 -13.18
N PHE A 11 -5.29 32.60 -12.62
CA PHE A 11 -4.25 33.24 -13.42
C PHE A 11 -3.28 32.21 -13.97
N CYS A 12 -2.96 32.31 -15.26
CA CYS A 12 -1.93 31.50 -15.88
C CYS A 12 -0.56 31.82 -15.24
N ARG A 13 0.17 30.79 -14.81
CA ARG A 13 1.50 30.94 -14.18
C ARG A 13 2.59 31.41 -15.14
N SER A 14 2.39 31.22 -16.44
CA SER A 14 3.36 31.59 -17.47
C SER A 14 3.17 33.03 -17.94
N CYS A 15 1.96 33.40 -18.36
CA CYS A 15 1.70 34.72 -18.96
C CYS A 15 0.86 35.67 -18.10
N GLY A 16 0.31 35.22 -16.97
CA GLY A 16 -0.49 36.06 -16.08
C GLY A 16 -1.92 36.34 -16.56
N GLU A 17 -2.36 35.74 -17.67
CA GLU A 17 -3.74 35.93 -18.18
C GLU A 17 -4.77 35.23 -17.27
N ALA A 18 -5.95 35.85 -17.11
CA ALA A 18 -7.06 35.21 -16.42
C ALA A 18 -7.69 34.16 -17.35
N ILE A 19 -7.72 32.91 -16.90
CA ILE A 19 -8.29 31.77 -17.64
C ILE A 19 -9.35 31.08 -16.80
N LYS A 20 -10.32 30.44 -17.45
CA LYS A 20 -11.31 29.62 -16.74
C LYS A 20 -10.63 28.41 -16.12
N GLN A 21 -11.04 28.03 -14.91
CA GLN A 21 -10.54 26.82 -14.26
C GLN A 21 -10.79 25.55 -15.08
N ALA A 22 -11.88 25.54 -15.86
CA ALA A 22 -12.25 24.45 -16.77
C ALA A 22 -11.46 24.44 -18.10
N SER A 23 -10.57 25.40 -18.36
CA SER A 23 -9.75 25.39 -19.58
C SER A 23 -8.50 24.53 -19.39
N GLU A 24 -8.28 23.55 -20.27
CA GLU A 24 -7.09 22.68 -20.28
C GLU A 24 -5.79 23.43 -20.60
N LEU A 25 -5.89 24.39 -21.51
CA LEU A 25 -4.78 25.16 -22.05
C LEU A 25 -5.10 26.65 -21.93
N CYS A 26 -4.08 27.45 -21.64
CA CYS A 26 -4.17 28.90 -21.68
C CYS A 26 -4.32 29.36 -23.14
N PRO A 27 -5.39 30.10 -23.53
CA PRO A 27 -5.58 30.55 -24.91
C PRO A 27 -4.58 31.61 -25.34
N ASN A 28 -3.84 32.23 -24.40
CA ASN A 28 -2.85 33.26 -24.70
C ASN A 28 -1.46 32.66 -24.97
N CYS A 29 -0.93 31.81 -24.08
CA CYS A 29 0.44 31.27 -24.21
C CYS A 29 0.52 29.76 -24.44
N GLY A 30 -0.60 29.04 -24.47
CA GLY A 30 -0.64 27.61 -24.79
C GLY A 30 -0.12 26.67 -23.71
N VAL A 31 0.31 27.15 -22.53
CA VAL A 31 0.70 26.26 -21.43
C VAL A 31 -0.53 25.62 -20.78
N ARG A 32 -0.36 24.42 -20.20
CA ARG A 32 -1.42 23.70 -19.50
C ARG A 32 -1.84 24.43 -18.22
N ASN A 33 -3.12 24.36 -17.90
CA ASN A 33 -3.67 24.87 -16.66
C ASN A 33 -3.60 23.81 -15.56
N ASP A 34 -2.70 23.99 -14.59
CA ASP A 34 -2.54 23.07 -13.45
C ASP A 34 -3.84 22.88 -12.63
N ASN A 35 -4.77 23.83 -12.68
CA ASN A 35 -6.03 23.75 -11.95
C ASN A 35 -7.12 22.97 -12.69
N TYR A 36 -6.96 22.72 -14.00
CA TYR A 36 -7.89 21.87 -14.76
C TYR A 36 -7.86 20.43 -14.23
N SER A 37 -6.65 19.92 -13.90
CA SER A 37 -6.45 18.60 -13.31
C SER A 37 -7.14 18.43 -11.95
N ARG A 38 -7.53 19.52 -11.28
CA ARG A 38 -8.22 19.49 -9.99
C ARG A 38 -9.70 19.12 -10.10
N GLY A 39 -10.28 19.15 -11.30
CA GLY A 39 -11.65 18.70 -11.57
C GLY A 39 -11.78 17.22 -11.97
N GLY A 40 -10.65 16.52 -12.15
CA GLY A 40 -10.61 15.11 -12.59
C GLY A 40 -9.89 14.16 -11.63
N GLY A 41 -9.52 14.61 -10.44
CA GLY A 41 -8.75 13.81 -9.48
C GLY A 41 -9.57 13.41 -8.26
N THR A 42 -10.55 12.54 -8.41
CA THR A 42 -11.18 11.79 -7.29
C THR A 42 -11.93 10.55 -7.83
N ALA A 43 -11.20 9.72 -8.56
CA ALA A 43 -11.52 8.31 -8.75
C ALA A 43 -10.19 7.62 -9.03
N GLY A 44 -9.76 6.75 -8.12
CA GLY A 44 -8.56 5.92 -8.11
C GLY A 44 -7.50 6.19 -9.17
N ASP A 45 -6.27 6.50 -8.73
CA ASP A 45 -5.11 6.02 -9.48
C ASP A 45 -5.35 4.52 -9.73
N VAL A 46 -5.75 4.18 -10.95
CA VAL A 46 -5.97 2.80 -11.36
C VAL A 46 -4.60 2.17 -11.28
N HIS A 47 -4.42 1.30 -10.29
CA HIS A 47 -3.18 0.57 -10.12
C HIS A 47 -2.89 -0.20 -11.41
N ASP A 48 -1.78 0.13 -12.07
CA ASP A 48 -1.36 -0.43 -13.35
C ASP A 48 -0.16 -1.35 -13.11
N PRO A 49 -0.37 -2.68 -13.02
CA PRO A 49 0.68 -3.63 -12.68
C PRO A 49 1.81 -3.65 -13.72
N SER A 50 1.51 -3.28 -14.97
CA SER A 50 2.48 -3.27 -16.08
C SER A 50 3.64 -2.29 -15.89
N ARG A 51 3.51 -1.36 -14.94
CA ARG A 51 4.56 -0.38 -14.59
C ARG A 51 5.59 -0.91 -13.59
N TYR A 52 5.37 -2.10 -13.04
CA TYR A 52 6.26 -2.69 -12.04
C TYR A 52 6.96 -3.92 -12.62
N GLU A 53 8.28 -3.86 -12.74
CA GLU A 53 9.10 -5.06 -12.89
C GLU A 53 9.61 -5.47 -11.51
N THR A 54 9.33 -6.71 -11.09
CA THR A 54 9.83 -7.25 -9.82
C THR A 54 10.75 -8.43 -10.05
N SER A 55 11.90 -8.43 -9.37
CA SER A 55 12.80 -9.58 -9.30
C SER A 55 12.47 -10.52 -8.13
N VAL A 56 11.42 -10.20 -7.38
CA VAL A 56 10.99 -10.94 -6.19
C VAL A 56 10.11 -12.13 -6.61
N SER A 57 10.35 -13.29 -6.01
CA SER A 57 9.61 -14.53 -6.29
C SER A 57 8.19 -14.52 -5.72
N ASP A 58 7.34 -15.41 -6.24
CA ASP A 58 6.00 -15.68 -5.72
C ASP A 58 5.99 -16.38 -4.36
N THR A 59 7.08 -17.04 -3.96
CA THR A 59 7.17 -17.89 -2.76
C THR A 59 7.09 -17.17 -1.41
N TRP A 60 7.12 -15.84 -1.36
CA TRP A 60 7.16 -15.10 -0.09
C TRP A 60 5.88 -15.24 0.75
N TRP A 61 4.75 -15.58 0.15
CA TRP A 61 3.51 -15.87 0.88
C TRP A 61 3.67 -17.04 1.85
N TYR A 62 4.56 -18.02 1.59
CA TYR A 62 4.88 -19.08 2.56
C TYR A 62 5.48 -18.52 3.84
N GLY A 63 6.29 -17.46 3.74
CA GLY A 63 6.83 -16.75 4.89
C GLY A 63 5.74 -16.04 5.69
N VAL A 64 4.75 -15.46 5.01
CA VAL A 64 3.59 -14.86 5.66
C VAL A 64 2.75 -15.93 6.37
N ALA A 65 2.40 -17.02 5.69
CA ALA A 65 1.62 -18.11 6.26
C ALA A 65 2.33 -18.80 7.44
N ALA A 66 3.62 -19.11 7.30
CA ALA A 66 4.42 -19.70 8.38
C ALA A 66 4.56 -18.73 9.56
N GLY A 67 4.81 -17.44 9.30
CA GLY A 67 4.89 -16.42 10.34
C GLY A 67 3.58 -16.26 11.11
N THR A 68 2.44 -16.18 10.42
CA THR A 68 1.11 -16.15 11.06
C THR A 68 0.86 -17.42 11.87
N GLY A 69 1.21 -18.59 11.34
CA GLY A 69 1.09 -19.87 12.05
C GLY A 69 1.96 -19.94 13.31
N ILE A 70 3.19 -19.43 13.27
CA ILE A 70 4.09 -19.32 14.43
C ILE A 70 3.44 -18.47 15.52
N TRP A 71 2.85 -17.32 15.19
CA TRP A 71 2.18 -16.47 16.18
C TRP A 71 0.96 -17.13 16.81
N VAL A 72 0.14 -17.82 16.02
CA VAL A 72 -0.97 -18.64 16.55
C VAL A 72 -0.46 -19.69 17.53
N LEU A 73 0.60 -20.42 17.15
CA LEU A 73 1.19 -21.44 18.01
C LEU A 73 1.76 -20.85 19.31
N LEU A 74 2.46 -19.72 19.23
CA LEU A 74 3.01 -19.04 20.40
C LEU A 74 1.92 -18.55 21.36
N VAL A 75 0.80 -18.04 20.84
CA VAL A 75 -0.35 -17.64 21.67
C VAL A 75 -0.97 -18.85 22.37
N LEU A 76 -1.16 -19.96 21.65
CA LEU A 76 -1.69 -21.20 22.25
C LEU A 76 -0.74 -21.79 23.29
N ALA A 77 0.57 -21.79 23.00
CA ALA A 77 1.59 -22.25 23.93
C ALA A 77 1.62 -21.38 25.18
N ALA A 78 1.60 -20.05 25.05
CA ALA A 78 1.54 -19.12 26.18
C ALA A 78 0.25 -19.26 27.02
N ALA A 79 -0.86 -19.68 26.41
CA ALA A 79 -2.09 -19.98 27.13
C ALA A 79 -2.02 -21.31 27.90
N ALA A 80 -1.20 -22.26 27.45
CA ALA A 80 -1.03 -23.58 28.06
C ALA A 80 0.10 -23.63 29.10
N SER A 81 1.18 -22.86 28.89
CA SER A 81 2.35 -22.80 29.77
C SER A 81 2.84 -21.37 29.96
N SER A 82 3.31 -21.05 31.17
CA SER A 82 3.94 -19.76 31.49
C SER A 82 5.43 -19.70 31.11
N ASP A 83 6.01 -20.82 30.67
CA ASP A 83 7.40 -20.92 30.22
C ASP A 83 7.43 -21.41 28.78
N LEU A 84 8.04 -20.59 27.91
CA LEU A 84 8.27 -20.87 26.50
C LEU A 84 9.71 -21.35 26.24
N GLY A 85 10.59 -21.24 27.23
CA GLY A 85 12.01 -21.55 27.14
C GLY A 85 12.75 -20.73 26.08
N ALA A 86 14.03 -21.05 25.89
CA ALA A 86 14.88 -20.40 24.89
C ALA A 86 14.36 -20.62 23.46
N ALA A 87 13.78 -21.79 23.17
CA ALA A 87 13.24 -22.11 21.85
C ALA A 87 12.04 -21.21 21.50
N GLY A 88 11.09 -21.02 22.42
CA GLY A 88 9.98 -20.11 22.20
C GLY A 88 10.43 -18.65 22.11
N GLY A 89 11.43 -18.24 22.90
CA GLY A 89 12.07 -16.93 22.76
C GLY A 89 12.66 -16.69 21.36
N LEU A 90 13.35 -17.68 20.78
CA LEU A 90 13.87 -17.60 19.42
C LEU A 90 12.76 -17.51 18.37
N LEU A 91 11.68 -18.30 18.53
CA LEU A 91 10.51 -18.23 17.64
C LEU A 91 9.82 -16.87 17.67
N VAL A 92 9.77 -16.22 18.84
CA VAL A 92 9.25 -14.85 18.95
C VAL A 92 10.09 -13.90 18.10
N LEU A 93 11.42 -13.96 18.19
CA LEU A 93 12.30 -13.09 17.40
C LEU A 93 12.18 -13.34 15.89
N ILE A 94 12.14 -14.61 15.48
CA ILE A 94 11.92 -15.00 14.08
C ILE A 94 10.56 -14.50 13.61
N GLY A 95 9.50 -14.66 14.40
CA GLY A 95 8.16 -14.18 14.06
C GLY A 95 8.08 -12.66 13.98
N TRP A 96 8.78 -11.93 14.85
CA TRP A 96 8.78 -10.47 14.88
C TRP A 96 9.48 -9.84 13.68
N VAL A 97 10.55 -10.45 13.17
CA VAL A 97 11.31 -9.94 12.02
C VAL A 97 10.87 -10.59 10.71
N GLY A 98 10.71 -11.92 10.74
CA GLY A 98 10.40 -12.73 9.56
C GLY A 98 9.04 -12.44 8.96
N LEU A 99 8.00 -12.23 9.78
CA LEU A 99 6.66 -11.94 9.27
C LEU A 99 6.60 -10.57 8.57
N PRO A 100 7.03 -9.44 9.17
CA PRO A 100 7.02 -8.15 8.48
C PRO A 100 7.89 -8.11 7.23
N LEU A 101 9.04 -8.80 7.26
CA LEU A 101 9.91 -8.91 6.10
C LEU A 101 9.24 -9.69 4.96
N SER A 102 8.57 -10.80 5.29
CA SER A 102 7.85 -11.62 4.31
C SER A 102 6.66 -10.87 3.71
N VAL A 103 5.90 -10.15 4.53
CA VAL A 103 4.81 -9.26 4.06
C VAL A 103 5.35 -8.17 3.15
N TYR A 104 6.49 -7.56 3.48
CA TYR A 104 7.09 -6.53 2.63
C TYR A 104 7.43 -7.06 1.23
N PHE A 105 8.10 -8.21 1.14
CA PHE A 105 8.49 -8.79 -0.15
C PHE A 105 7.29 -9.32 -0.94
N ASP A 106 6.33 -9.97 -0.28
CA ASP A 106 5.12 -10.43 -0.95
C ASP A 106 4.29 -9.27 -1.50
N ILE A 107 4.22 -8.12 -0.80
CA ILE A 107 3.56 -6.91 -1.32
C ILE A 107 4.19 -6.43 -2.62
N GLN A 108 5.52 -6.47 -2.76
CA GLN A 108 6.19 -6.09 -4.00
C GLN A 108 5.78 -7.01 -5.15
N TYR A 109 5.63 -8.32 -4.88
CA TYR A 109 5.12 -9.27 -5.86
C TYR A 109 3.65 -9.01 -6.21
N VAL A 110 2.78 -8.85 -5.20
CA VAL A 110 1.33 -8.63 -5.38
C VAL A 110 1.05 -7.36 -6.19
N ARG A 111 1.78 -6.27 -5.93
CA ARG A 111 1.63 -5.02 -6.69
C ARG A 111 2.03 -5.16 -8.15
N ALA A 112 3.03 -5.99 -8.46
CA ALA A 112 3.46 -6.21 -9.83
C ALA A 112 2.56 -7.18 -10.61
N ASN A 113 1.82 -8.05 -9.92
CA ASN A 113 1.09 -9.15 -10.55
C ASN A 113 -0.43 -9.11 -10.36
N SER A 114 -0.97 -8.11 -9.64
CA SER A 114 -2.41 -8.01 -9.40
C SER A 114 -2.88 -6.55 -9.42
N GLU A 115 -4.18 -6.34 -9.59
CA GLU A 115 -4.84 -5.03 -9.54
C GLU A 115 -4.91 -4.44 -8.11
N TRP A 116 -4.51 -5.19 -7.09
CA TRP A 116 -4.51 -4.71 -5.71
C TRP A 116 -3.25 -3.92 -5.40
N ASP A 117 -3.43 -2.66 -4.93
CA ASP A 117 -2.35 -1.81 -4.41
C ASP A 117 -2.39 -1.71 -2.87
N PRO A 118 -1.87 -2.72 -2.13
CA PRO A 118 -1.78 -2.67 -0.68
C PRO A 118 -0.77 -1.61 -0.23
N ASN A 119 -1.14 -0.70 0.67
CA ASN A 119 -0.19 0.24 1.27
C ASN A 119 0.88 -0.52 2.09
N VAL A 120 2.14 -0.44 1.66
CA VAL A 120 3.27 -1.18 2.26
C VAL A 120 3.43 -0.86 3.74
N GLY A 121 3.41 0.42 4.09
CA GLY A 121 3.63 0.86 5.47
C GLY A 121 2.54 0.33 6.41
N VAL A 122 1.28 0.39 5.99
CA VAL A 122 0.16 -0.10 6.80
C VAL A 122 0.30 -1.60 7.07
N TRP A 123 0.51 -2.41 6.03
CA TRP A 123 0.57 -3.87 6.19
C TRP A 123 1.81 -4.34 6.97
N VAL A 124 2.97 -3.74 6.72
CA VAL A 124 4.20 -4.04 7.47
C VAL A 124 4.02 -3.68 8.95
N VAL A 125 3.48 -2.50 9.27
CA VAL A 125 3.22 -2.09 10.66
C VAL A 125 2.21 -3.02 11.33
N LEU A 126 1.09 -3.33 10.67
CA LEU A 126 0.08 -4.26 11.21
C LEU A 126 0.68 -5.65 11.49
N SER A 127 1.59 -6.12 10.64
CA SER A 127 2.26 -7.41 10.82
C SER A 127 3.32 -7.43 11.94
N ALA A 128 3.85 -6.26 12.33
CA ALA A 128 4.78 -6.12 13.45
C ALA A 128 4.07 -5.96 14.81
N LEU A 129 2.78 -5.61 14.80
CA LEU A 129 1.98 -5.43 16.00
C LEU A 129 1.50 -6.79 16.54
N TRP A 130 1.94 -7.13 17.75
CA TRP A 130 1.80 -8.44 18.38
C TRP A 130 0.48 -9.21 18.09
N PHE A 131 -0.65 -8.83 18.69
CA PHE A 131 -1.92 -9.57 18.53
C PHE A 131 -2.62 -9.26 17.20
N VAL A 132 -2.35 -8.06 16.67
CA VAL A 132 -2.96 -7.58 15.42
C VAL A 132 -2.39 -8.36 14.24
N ASN A 133 -1.15 -8.86 14.33
CA ASN A 133 -0.48 -9.54 13.24
C ASN A 133 -1.18 -10.84 12.80
N ILE A 134 -1.89 -11.53 13.71
CA ILE A 134 -2.55 -12.79 13.37
C ILE A 134 -3.72 -12.48 12.45
N VAL A 135 -4.54 -11.50 12.86
CA VAL A 135 -5.70 -11.04 12.09
C VAL A 135 -5.24 -10.37 10.80
N ALA A 136 -4.20 -9.55 10.85
CA ALA A 136 -3.64 -8.88 9.68
C ALA A 136 -3.05 -9.90 8.69
N GLY A 137 -2.26 -10.87 9.15
CA GLY A 137 -1.69 -11.91 8.30
C GLY A 137 -2.76 -12.77 7.64
N ALA A 138 -3.79 -13.19 8.39
CA ALA A 138 -4.93 -13.91 7.83
C ALA A 138 -5.73 -13.08 6.81
N ALA A 139 -6.01 -11.81 7.12
CA ALA A 139 -6.71 -10.91 6.22
C ALA A 139 -5.90 -10.63 4.94
N TYR A 140 -4.57 -10.52 5.08
CA TYR A 140 -3.64 -10.34 3.98
C TYR A 140 -3.65 -11.54 3.02
N LEU A 141 -3.45 -12.75 3.54
CA LEU A 141 -3.48 -14.00 2.75
C LEU A 141 -4.84 -14.21 2.08
N TYR A 142 -5.93 -13.94 2.81
CA TYR A 142 -7.27 -14.00 2.22
C TYR A 142 -7.44 -13.03 1.05
N ARG A 143 -6.95 -11.80 1.20
CA ARG A 143 -7.03 -10.80 0.13
C ARG A 143 -6.12 -11.16 -1.04
N ARG A 144 -4.91 -11.66 -0.79
CA ARG A 144 -3.99 -12.20 -1.79
C ARG A 144 -4.66 -13.30 -2.62
N HIS A 145 -5.31 -14.25 -1.95
CA HIS A 145 -6.07 -15.32 -2.60
C HIS A 145 -7.16 -14.82 -3.53
N GLN A 146 -7.89 -13.77 -3.15
CA GLN A 146 -8.94 -13.20 -3.98
C GLN A 146 -8.40 -12.61 -5.29
N VAL A 147 -7.18 -12.08 -5.29
CA VAL A 147 -6.64 -11.31 -6.43
C VAL A 147 -5.65 -12.10 -7.29
N LEU A 148 -4.99 -13.11 -6.72
CA LEU A 148 -4.03 -13.97 -7.42
C LEU A 148 -4.51 -15.42 -7.59
N GLY A 149 -5.58 -15.84 -6.90
CA GLY A 149 -6.08 -17.23 -6.92
C GLY A 149 -5.29 -18.19 -6.01
N GLU A 150 -4.23 -17.71 -5.37
CA GLU A 150 -3.33 -18.47 -4.51
C GLU A 150 -3.27 -17.84 -3.11
N PRO A 151 -3.34 -18.63 -2.03
CA PRO A 151 -3.29 -18.11 -0.66
C PRO A 151 -2.05 -17.28 -0.35
#